data_AF-A0A4P5VWI0-F1
#
_entry.id   AF-A0A4P5VWI0-F1
#
_cell.length_a   1.000
_cell.length_b   1.000
_cell.length_c   1.000
_cell.angle_alpha   90.00
_cell.angle_beta   90.00
_cell.angle_gamma   90.00
#
_symmetry.space_group_name_H-M   'P 1'
#
loop_
_entity.id
_entity.type
_entity.pdbx_description
1 polymer ?
#
loop_
_entity_poly.entity_id
_entity_poly.type
_entity_poly.pdbx_seq_one_letter_code
_entity_poly.pdbx_strand_id
1 'polypeptide(L)'
;MRALLLPLWFLSACCDCEGDTSEKANPCPDWEPRFEDADGDGLGYESVPVCAAGGVANQKDCDDSDPAQGGPGPLYEDEDVDGYGSGFVVGEGCPTWKYSASSTDCDDEDPNVNPGAPEQCDGLDNDCDTATGEDGLATFIGESGASDKTSALTGAAEVPAELTLDEPGTLNVCAGTWYVRLIVSNDVAVEAPAGAFLTTLDGAGSGTVVTVQGARGRSVALRGFTITGGAGENGGGLSCDGDHILSLDDDVFVGNTAERGGALANDGCTLYQFRGSFSSNTATVGGAAWVGGGYTEFNNTTFEDNEATEEGGAIAADAGASGAFVGVHTVLIEANTAPAGGAIALRGPAEMQIFGDATSGVFRNTSVTGGVITTDARSLVEFITLDLGITGSERDNSPIDVSTIPGDYAIEDGVTGWCNAEGCVFL
;
A
#
# COMPACT_ATOMS: atom_id res chain seq x y z
N MET A 1 -24.38 42.65 40.04
CA MET A 1 -25.57 42.18 40.77
C MET A 1 -26.54 41.50 39.80
N ARG A 2 -26.40 40.19 39.64
CA ARG A 2 -27.48 39.28 39.25
C ARG A 2 -27.22 38.02 40.07
N ALA A 3 -28.01 37.83 41.12
CA ALA A 3 -27.99 36.62 41.93
C ALA A 3 -28.67 35.52 41.10
N LEU A 4 -27.94 34.45 40.78
CA LEU A 4 -28.52 33.23 40.26
C LEU A 4 -29.12 32.48 41.47
N LEU A 5 -30.44 32.52 41.58
CA LEU A 5 -31.20 31.70 42.52
C LEU A 5 -31.19 30.25 42.00
N LEU A 6 -30.41 29.39 42.63
CA LEU A 6 -30.54 27.94 42.46
C LEU A 6 -31.91 27.48 42.98
N PRO A 7 -32.63 26.61 42.26
CA PRO A 7 -33.94 26.12 42.68
C PRO A 7 -33.81 25.23 43.92
N LEU A 8 -34.62 25.55 44.95
CA LEU A 8 -34.63 24.93 46.29
C LEU A 8 -34.93 23.41 46.34
N TRP A 9 -35.01 22.70 45.21
CA TRP A 9 -35.46 21.30 45.15
C TRP A 9 -34.33 20.28 44.94
N PHE A 10 -33.08 20.71 44.77
CA PHE A 10 -31.92 19.79 44.66
C PHE A 10 -31.25 19.46 46.01
N LEU A 11 -31.77 19.99 47.13
CA LEU A 11 -31.24 19.78 48.47
C LEU A 11 -31.69 18.48 49.17
N SER A 12 -32.12 17.45 48.42
CA SER A 12 -32.78 16.28 49.02
C SER A 12 -31.98 14.97 49.02
N ALA A 13 -30.67 14.99 48.72
CA ALA A 13 -29.90 13.73 48.63
C ALA A 13 -28.55 13.69 49.37
N CYS A 14 -28.16 14.73 50.11
CA CYS A 14 -27.13 14.59 51.14
C CYS A 14 -27.79 14.77 52.52
N CYS A 15 -27.84 13.67 53.28
CA CYS A 15 -28.45 13.50 54.60
C CYS A 15 -29.97 13.23 54.61
N ASP A 16 -30.33 11.95 54.59
CA ASP A 16 -31.50 11.51 55.35
C ASP A 16 -31.15 11.58 56.84
N CYS A 17 -31.58 12.67 57.49
CA CYS A 17 -31.62 12.80 58.95
C CYS A 17 -33.04 13.11 59.41
N GLU A 18 -34.09 12.57 58.77
CA GLU A 18 -35.45 12.68 59.30
C GLU A 18 -35.70 11.58 60.34
N GLY A 19 -35.23 11.81 61.58
CA GLY A 19 -35.50 10.87 62.67
C GLY A 19 -35.17 11.28 64.12
N ASP A 20 -34.56 12.44 64.40
CA ASP A 20 -34.23 12.81 65.79
C ASP A 20 -34.77 14.19 66.17
N THR A 21 -35.82 14.19 67.00
CA THR A 21 -36.43 15.39 67.60
C THR A 21 -35.75 15.82 68.90
N SER A 22 -34.48 15.54 69.12
CA SER A 22 -33.77 16.02 70.32
C SER A 22 -32.98 17.30 70.05
N GLU A 23 -33.40 18.38 70.71
CA GLU A 23 -32.65 19.64 70.82
C GLU A 23 -31.28 19.40 71.49
N LYS A 24 -30.27 18.92 70.75
CA LYS A 24 -28.86 19.01 71.17
C LYS A 24 -27.92 19.09 69.97
N ALA A 25 -27.32 20.28 69.86
CA ALA A 25 -26.22 20.64 68.99
C ALA A 25 -26.57 20.63 67.50
N ASN A 26 -26.08 21.63 66.78
CA ASN A 26 -25.73 21.48 65.40
C ASN A 26 -24.48 20.58 65.36
N PRO A 27 -24.48 19.43 64.67
CA PRO A 27 -23.23 18.92 64.15
C PRO A 27 -23.45 18.39 62.73
N CYS A 28 -23.60 19.29 61.77
CA CYS A 28 -22.82 19.09 60.55
C CYS A 28 -21.53 19.90 60.74
N PRO A 29 -20.50 19.36 61.43
CA PRO A 29 -19.18 19.92 61.22
C PRO A 29 -18.84 19.66 59.75
N ASP A 30 -18.33 20.70 59.08
CA ASP A 30 -17.70 20.61 57.76
C ASP A 30 -18.68 20.69 56.58
N TRP A 31 -19.33 21.85 56.45
CA TRP A 31 -20.00 22.32 55.23
C TRP A 31 -18.99 22.81 54.17
N GLU A 32 -17.84 22.17 54.06
CA GLU A 32 -16.93 22.43 52.94
C GLU A 32 -17.49 21.69 51.71
N PRO A 33 -17.83 22.41 50.62
CA PRO A 33 -18.21 21.73 49.39
C PRO A 33 -17.05 20.85 48.93
N ARG A 34 -17.35 19.59 48.64
CA ARG A 34 -16.42 18.59 48.11
C ARG A 34 -16.83 18.31 46.66
N PHE A 35 -15.86 18.07 45.80
CA PHE A 35 -16.03 17.89 44.36
C PHE A 35 -15.67 16.46 43.98
N GLU A 36 -16.35 15.93 42.97
CA GLU A 36 -16.07 14.59 42.43
C GLU A 36 -14.65 14.58 41.85
N ASP A 37 -13.97 13.46 42.09
CA ASP A 37 -12.58 13.14 41.70
C ASP A 37 -12.67 11.72 41.15
N ALA A 38 -13.22 11.59 39.94
CA ALA A 38 -13.62 10.32 39.36
C ALA A 38 -12.42 9.54 38.80
N ASP A 39 -11.36 10.22 38.41
CA ASP A 39 -10.10 9.62 37.96
C ASP A 39 -9.08 9.37 39.09
N GLY A 40 -9.26 9.99 40.25
CA GLY A 40 -8.45 9.80 41.45
C GLY A 40 -7.15 10.60 41.47
N ASP A 41 -7.02 11.67 40.68
CA ASP A 41 -5.84 12.54 40.63
C ASP A 41 -5.74 13.51 41.83
N GLY A 42 -6.82 13.64 42.61
CA GLY A 42 -6.90 14.50 43.78
C GLY A 42 -7.37 15.94 43.50
N LEU A 43 -7.78 16.23 42.27
CA LEU A 43 -8.46 17.44 41.84
C LEU A 43 -9.95 17.15 41.67
N GLY A 44 -10.74 18.22 41.78
CA GLY A 44 -12.19 18.08 41.76
C GLY A 44 -12.85 18.90 40.68
N TYR A 45 -13.84 18.31 40.01
CA TYR A 45 -14.53 18.95 38.89
C TYR A 45 -15.60 19.96 39.31
N GLU A 46 -15.80 21.03 38.52
CA GLU A 46 -16.57 22.23 38.91
C GLU A 46 -18.08 21.94 39.17
N SER A 47 -18.62 20.81 38.71
CA SER A 47 -20.07 20.66 38.53
C SER A 47 -20.84 19.73 39.48
N VAL A 48 -20.19 18.99 40.40
CA VAL A 48 -20.91 18.05 41.29
C VAL A 48 -20.45 18.14 42.76
N PRO A 49 -21.23 18.81 43.64
CA PRO A 49 -21.02 18.72 45.08
C PRO A 49 -21.36 17.30 45.58
N VAL A 50 -20.35 16.53 45.99
CA VAL A 50 -20.52 15.18 46.56
C VAL A 50 -20.65 15.25 48.10
N CYS A 51 -21.44 14.34 48.68
CA CYS A 51 -21.55 14.24 50.14
C CYS A 51 -20.18 13.86 50.72
N ALA A 52 -19.78 14.53 51.80
CA ALA A 52 -18.43 14.66 52.38
C ALA A 52 -17.53 13.42 52.55
N ALA A 53 -17.99 12.20 52.26
CA ALA A 53 -17.25 10.96 52.45
C ALA A 53 -16.43 10.50 51.21
N GLY A 54 -16.52 11.17 50.06
CA GLY A 54 -15.85 10.68 48.83
C GLY A 54 -15.29 11.69 47.83
N GLY A 55 -15.36 13.01 48.07
CA GLY A 55 -14.83 14.02 47.14
C GLY A 55 -13.61 14.78 47.66
N VAL A 56 -13.01 15.63 46.84
CA VAL A 56 -11.87 16.51 47.18
C VAL A 56 -12.29 17.96 47.45
N ALA A 57 -11.44 18.76 48.09
CA ALA A 57 -11.79 20.11 48.55
C ALA A 57 -11.54 21.25 47.53
N ASN A 58 -11.20 20.92 46.27
CA ASN A 58 -10.79 21.89 45.26
C ASN A 58 -11.65 21.75 43.97
N GLN A 59 -11.83 22.87 43.24
CA GLN A 59 -12.47 22.94 41.91
C GLN A 59 -11.39 23.22 40.89
N LYS A 60 -10.50 22.28 40.69
CA LYS A 60 -9.33 22.50 39.84
C LYS A 60 -9.18 21.43 38.78
N ASP A 61 -10.10 20.50 38.66
CA ASP A 61 -9.99 19.48 37.64
C ASP A 61 -10.49 20.00 36.29
N CYS A 62 -9.68 19.80 35.26
CA CYS A 62 -10.02 20.16 33.90
C CYS A 62 -10.74 19.01 33.16
N ASP A 63 -10.54 17.75 33.54
CA ASP A 63 -11.26 16.59 33.03
C ASP A 63 -11.34 15.46 34.08
N ASP A 64 -12.51 15.34 34.72
CA ASP A 64 -12.84 14.33 35.75
C ASP A 64 -12.76 12.87 35.26
N SER A 65 -12.40 12.64 34.00
CA SER A 65 -12.23 11.32 33.42
C SER A 65 -10.80 10.98 33.00
N ASP A 66 -9.86 11.94 33.06
CA ASP A 66 -8.46 11.76 32.67
C ASP A 66 -7.46 12.28 33.72
N PRO A 67 -6.81 11.38 34.48
CA PRO A 67 -5.89 11.77 35.55
C PRO A 67 -4.58 12.37 35.02
N ALA A 68 -4.36 12.36 33.70
CA ALA A 68 -3.26 13.08 33.06
C ALA A 68 -3.59 14.56 32.85
N GLN A 69 -4.87 14.91 32.71
CA GLN A 69 -5.33 16.27 32.52
C GLN A 69 -5.67 16.94 33.85
N GLY A 70 -4.61 17.27 34.59
CA GLY A 70 -4.74 18.00 35.85
C GLY A 70 -5.24 19.45 35.67
N GLY A 71 -5.08 20.25 36.73
CA GLY A 71 -5.75 21.55 36.79
C GLY A 71 -5.23 22.68 35.92
N PRO A 72 -5.91 23.85 35.94
CA PRO A 72 -5.64 24.96 35.05
C PRO A 72 -4.15 25.32 34.98
N GLY A 73 -3.61 25.31 33.77
CA GLY A 73 -2.20 25.50 33.47
C GLY A 73 -1.98 26.49 32.33
N PRO A 74 -0.73 26.69 31.89
CA PRO A 74 -0.46 27.47 30.69
C PRO A 74 -1.18 26.85 29.48
N LEU A 75 -1.80 27.70 28.69
CA LEU A 75 -2.48 27.32 27.44
C LEU A 75 -1.66 27.81 26.25
N TYR A 76 -1.60 26.96 25.24
CA TYR A 76 -0.92 27.15 23.97
C TYR A 76 -1.98 27.19 22.86
N GLU A 77 -1.81 28.04 21.85
CA GLU A 77 -2.71 28.02 20.68
C GLU A 77 -2.48 26.70 19.94
N ASP A 78 -3.58 26.07 19.54
CA ASP A 78 -3.67 24.80 18.80
C ASP A 78 -4.50 25.14 17.55
N GLU A 79 -3.81 25.51 16.46
CA GLU A 79 -4.43 26.07 15.24
C GLU A 79 -5.01 25.00 14.32
N ASP A 80 -4.42 23.80 14.30
CA ASP A 80 -4.87 22.66 13.51
C ASP A 80 -5.81 21.68 14.27
N VAL A 81 -5.95 21.84 15.59
CA VAL A 81 -6.88 21.13 16.46
C VAL A 81 -6.51 19.66 16.65
N ASP A 82 -5.22 19.35 16.75
CA ASP A 82 -4.73 17.99 17.00
C ASP A 82 -4.47 17.68 18.48
N GLY A 83 -4.61 18.69 19.35
CA GLY A 83 -4.45 18.57 20.79
C GLY A 83 -3.04 18.88 21.29
N TYR A 84 -2.11 19.22 20.41
CA TYR A 84 -0.84 19.86 20.72
C TYR A 84 -0.94 21.33 20.35
N GLY A 85 -0.07 22.14 20.96
CA GLY A 85 -0.11 23.57 20.73
C GLY A 85 1.28 24.10 20.56
N SER A 86 1.36 25.23 19.89
CA SER A 86 2.59 25.96 19.65
C SER A 86 3.37 26.26 20.94
N GLY A 87 4.68 26.49 20.81
CA GLY A 87 5.53 26.86 21.95
C GLY A 87 5.21 28.21 22.63
N PHE A 88 4.14 28.92 22.23
CA PHE A 88 3.78 30.25 22.72
C PHE A 88 2.60 30.21 23.71
N VAL A 89 2.84 30.64 24.94
CA VAL A 89 1.78 30.75 25.95
C VAL A 89 0.82 31.90 25.60
N VAL A 90 -0.46 31.58 25.42
CA VAL A 90 -1.54 32.53 25.11
C VAL A 90 -2.43 32.85 26.32
N GLY A 91 -2.38 32.04 27.38
CA GLY A 91 -3.13 32.26 28.62
C GLY A 91 -2.89 31.21 29.70
N GLU A 92 -3.73 31.23 30.73
CA GLU A 92 -3.83 30.15 31.72
C GLU A 92 -5.30 29.71 31.83
N GLY A 93 -5.55 28.41 31.92
CA GLY A 93 -6.89 27.85 31.97
C GLY A 93 -6.91 26.34 31.76
N CYS A 94 -8.11 25.77 31.62
CA CYS A 94 -8.28 24.41 31.13
C CYS A 94 -8.26 24.38 29.60
N PRO A 95 -7.67 23.34 28.98
CA PRO A 95 -7.64 23.18 27.52
C PRO A 95 -9.03 23.23 26.89
N THR A 96 -9.09 23.66 25.64
CA THR A 96 -10.29 23.66 24.80
C THR A 96 -9.89 23.25 23.40
N TRP A 97 -10.83 23.05 22.49
CA TRP A 97 -10.51 22.73 21.08
C TRP A 97 -9.61 23.76 20.36
N LYS A 98 -9.44 24.98 20.90
CA LYS A 98 -8.54 26.00 20.33
C LYS A 98 -7.21 26.13 21.10
N TYR A 99 -7.11 25.48 22.26
CA TYR A 99 -5.97 25.66 23.15
C TYR A 99 -5.55 24.35 23.80
N SER A 100 -4.30 23.95 23.60
CA SER A 100 -3.70 22.79 24.24
C SER A 100 -3.04 23.13 25.58
N ALA A 101 -2.94 22.13 26.47
CA ALA A 101 -2.05 22.17 27.64
C ALA A 101 -0.60 21.80 27.27
N SER A 102 -0.37 21.26 26.07
CA SER A 102 0.95 20.90 25.56
C SER A 102 1.50 22.00 24.66
N SER A 103 2.83 22.14 24.69
CA SER A 103 3.59 23.17 23.94
C SER A 103 4.62 22.57 22.99
N THR A 104 4.39 21.31 22.65
CA THR A 104 5.36 20.40 22.05
C THR A 104 5.14 20.24 20.56
N ASP A 105 4.18 20.98 20.00
CA ASP A 105 3.92 20.99 18.57
C ASP A 105 5.09 21.64 17.82
N CYS A 106 5.59 20.94 16.80
CA CYS A 106 6.64 21.42 15.93
C CYS A 106 6.11 22.11 14.66
N ASP A 107 4.85 21.88 14.28
CA ASP A 107 4.14 22.59 13.19
C ASP A 107 2.62 22.71 13.47
N ASP A 108 2.26 23.73 14.25
CA ASP A 108 0.88 24.07 14.70
C ASP A 108 -0.13 24.36 13.56
N GLU A 109 0.31 24.35 12.29
CA GLU A 109 -0.54 24.48 11.10
C GLU A 109 -0.88 23.13 10.42
N ASP A 110 -0.27 22.02 10.84
CA ASP A 110 -0.44 20.68 10.25
C ASP A 110 -0.78 19.60 11.30
N PRO A 111 -2.04 19.11 11.34
CA PRO A 111 -2.49 18.18 12.37
C PRO A 111 -1.89 16.76 12.25
N ASN A 112 -0.98 16.54 11.30
CA ASN A 112 -0.20 15.32 11.15
C ASN A 112 1.27 15.49 11.59
N VAL A 113 1.63 16.63 12.17
CA VAL A 113 2.98 16.95 12.63
C VAL A 113 2.94 17.31 14.11
N ASN A 114 2.95 16.29 14.96
CA ASN A 114 2.84 16.46 16.40
C ASN A 114 3.49 15.30 17.18
N PRO A 115 3.77 15.47 18.49
CA PRO A 115 4.42 14.45 19.29
C PRO A 115 3.80 13.05 19.20
N GLY A 116 4.55 12.13 18.60
CA GLY A 116 4.14 10.73 18.43
C GLY A 116 3.20 10.48 17.25
N ALA A 117 2.99 11.45 16.36
CA ALA A 117 2.30 11.22 15.09
C ALA A 117 3.09 10.21 14.22
N PRO A 118 2.44 9.37 13.41
CA PRO A 118 3.17 8.44 12.55
C PRO A 118 3.90 9.15 11.40
N GLU A 119 5.15 8.76 11.14
CA GLU A 119 5.95 9.25 10.01
C GLU A 119 5.33 8.90 8.66
N GLN A 120 5.35 9.85 7.72
CA GLN A 120 4.68 9.73 6.42
C GLN A 120 5.61 9.52 5.22
N CYS A 121 6.92 9.42 5.45
CA CYS A 121 7.97 9.32 4.44
C CYS A 121 8.05 10.56 3.53
N ASP A 122 7.72 11.74 4.06
CA ASP A 122 7.67 13.01 3.30
C ASP A 122 8.89 13.92 3.55
N GLY A 123 9.81 13.51 4.44
CA GLY A 123 11.01 14.24 4.80
C GLY A 123 10.79 15.33 5.84
N LEU A 124 9.59 15.39 6.43
CA LEU A 124 9.29 16.16 7.64
C LEU A 124 9.47 15.26 8.87
N ASP A 125 9.58 15.89 10.03
CA ASP A 125 9.63 15.22 11.34
C ASP A 125 8.19 15.22 11.85
N ASN A 126 7.40 14.20 11.49
CA ASN A 126 5.97 14.18 11.83
C ASN A 126 5.76 13.94 13.33
N ASP A 127 6.63 13.17 13.98
CA ASP A 127 6.47 12.79 15.38
C ASP A 127 7.11 13.76 16.39
N CYS A 128 7.71 14.85 15.89
CA CYS A 128 8.41 15.90 16.63
C CYS A 128 9.47 15.37 17.61
N ASP A 129 10.13 14.25 17.29
CA ASP A 129 11.16 13.67 18.13
C ASP A 129 12.54 14.30 17.87
N THR A 130 13.64 13.54 17.96
CA THR A 130 14.99 14.05 17.66
C THR A 130 15.64 13.34 16.47
N ALA A 131 14.94 12.38 15.88
CA ALA A 131 15.31 11.52 14.79
C ALA A 131 14.53 11.93 13.53
N THR A 132 15.16 12.75 12.71
CA THR A 132 14.61 13.13 11.39
C THR A 132 14.68 12.00 10.34
N GLY A 133 14.80 10.74 10.76
CA GLY A 133 15.10 9.61 9.90
C GLY A 133 13.95 8.62 9.93
N GLU A 134 13.21 8.56 8.83
CA GLU A 134 11.96 7.79 8.73
C GLU A 134 12.17 6.38 8.16
N ASP A 135 13.41 6.03 7.82
CA ASP A 135 13.79 4.73 7.28
C ASP A 135 13.32 3.57 8.18
N GLY A 136 12.67 2.58 7.58
CA GLY A 136 12.14 1.43 8.31
C GLY A 136 10.86 1.69 9.08
N LEU A 137 10.13 2.78 8.77
CA LEU A 137 8.78 3.05 9.26
C LEU A 137 7.72 2.84 8.17
N ALA A 138 6.50 2.53 8.59
CA ALA A 138 5.36 2.38 7.69
C ALA A 138 4.07 2.86 8.36
N THR A 139 3.29 3.66 7.64
CA THR A 139 2.07 4.29 8.15
C THR A 139 0.91 4.03 7.21
N PHE A 140 -0.23 3.65 7.77
CA PHE A 140 -1.47 3.52 7.03
C PHE A 140 -2.44 4.64 7.39
N ILE A 141 -2.87 5.40 6.39
CA ILE A 141 -3.83 6.49 6.50
C ILE A 141 -5.16 5.99 5.95
N GLY A 142 -6.06 5.62 6.87
CA GLY A 142 -7.40 5.10 6.57
C GLY A 142 -8.51 6.08 6.95
N GLU A 143 -9.75 5.62 6.87
CA GLU A 143 -10.93 6.41 7.29
C GLU A 143 -10.89 6.79 8.78
N SER A 144 -10.18 6.00 9.60
CA SER A 144 -10.02 6.22 11.03
C SER A 144 -8.83 7.11 11.40
N GLY A 145 -8.10 7.64 10.41
CA GLY A 145 -6.87 8.41 10.59
C GLY A 145 -5.58 7.62 10.32
N ALA A 146 -4.45 8.24 10.62
CA ALA A 146 -3.12 7.63 10.49
C ALA A 146 -2.89 6.58 11.58
N SER A 147 -2.26 5.47 11.22
CA SER A 147 -1.89 4.39 12.14
C SER A 147 -0.54 3.80 11.76
N ASP A 148 0.33 3.62 12.75
CA ASP A 148 1.61 2.96 12.59
C ASP A 148 1.40 1.47 12.24
N LYS A 149 1.99 1.03 11.12
CA LYS A 149 2.03 -0.36 10.64
C LYS A 149 3.43 -0.95 10.66
N THR A 150 4.44 -0.21 11.09
CA THR A 150 5.85 -0.62 11.08
C THR A 150 6.04 -2.03 11.59
N SER A 151 5.57 -2.31 12.81
CA SER A 151 5.67 -3.63 13.45
C SER A 151 4.91 -4.74 12.71
N ALA A 152 3.87 -4.40 11.97
CA ALA A 152 3.07 -5.36 11.20
C ALA A 152 3.73 -5.73 9.86
N LEU A 153 4.63 -4.88 9.33
CA LEU A 153 5.42 -5.17 8.12
C LEU A 153 6.78 -5.81 8.44
N THR A 154 7.24 -5.79 9.71
CA THR A 154 8.60 -6.27 10.07
C THR A 154 8.67 -7.79 10.21
N GLY A 155 8.60 -8.51 9.09
CA GLY A 155 8.98 -9.92 9.07
C GLY A 155 10.49 -10.13 9.11
N ALA A 156 10.90 -11.38 8.93
CA ALA A 156 12.30 -11.78 8.81
C ALA A 156 12.57 -12.48 7.47
N ALA A 157 13.85 -12.54 7.09
CA ALA A 157 14.32 -13.15 5.85
C ALA A 157 13.93 -14.65 5.68
N GLU A 158 13.51 -15.30 6.75
CA GLU A 158 13.03 -16.69 6.73
C GLU A 158 11.51 -16.81 6.93
N VAL A 159 10.87 -15.78 7.47
CA VAL A 159 9.44 -15.77 7.81
C VAL A 159 8.91 -14.36 7.55
N PRO A 160 8.34 -14.10 6.36
CA PRO A 160 7.79 -12.79 6.06
C PRO A 160 6.57 -12.56 6.96
N ALA A 161 6.36 -11.30 7.36
CA ALA A 161 5.13 -10.88 8.00
C ALA A 161 3.97 -11.00 7.01
N GLU A 162 2.74 -11.02 7.51
CA GLU A 162 1.55 -11.00 6.67
C GLU A 162 0.65 -9.86 7.15
N LEU A 163 0.35 -8.93 6.25
CA LEU A 163 -0.50 -7.79 6.52
C LEU A 163 -1.65 -7.76 5.53
N THR A 164 -2.87 -7.71 6.06
CA THR A 164 -4.07 -7.51 5.26
C THR A 164 -4.50 -6.05 5.33
N LEU A 165 -4.71 -5.43 4.17
CA LEU A 165 -5.27 -4.10 3.99
C LEU A 165 -6.73 -4.28 3.57
N ASP A 166 -7.64 -4.15 4.53
CA ASP A 166 -9.08 -4.45 4.40
C ASP A 166 -9.99 -3.21 4.51
N GLU A 167 -9.42 -2.04 4.72
CA GLU A 167 -10.10 -0.74 4.64
C GLU A 167 -9.50 0.15 3.55
N PRO A 168 -10.27 1.09 2.97
CA PRO A 168 -9.73 2.05 2.01
C PRO A 168 -8.69 2.96 2.66
N GLY A 169 -7.64 3.30 1.92
CA GLY A 169 -6.61 4.21 2.42
C GLY A 169 -5.30 4.16 1.66
N THR A 170 -4.27 4.75 2.26
CA THR A 170 -2.91 4.76 1.72
C THR A 170 -1.95 4.13 2.72
N LEU A 171 -1.15 3.15 2.28
CA LEU A 171 -0.01 2.64 3.02
C LEU A 171 1.26 3.32 2.50
N ASN A 172 1.85 4.20 3.31
CA ASN A 172 3.17 4.78 3.06
C ASN A 172 4.24 3.87 3.68
N VAL A 173 5.19 3.44 2.87
CA VAL A 173 6.29 2.56 3.29
C VAL A 173 7.62 3.28 3.06
N CYS A 174 8.31 3.62 4.14
CA CYS A 174 9.56 4.33 4.05
C CYS A 174 10.69 3.40 3.56
N ALA A 175 11.82 4.01 3.20
CA ALA A 175 12.98 3.29 2.71
C ALA A 175 13.39 2.16 3.66
N GLY A 176 13.74 1.01 3.09
CA GLY A 176 14.04 -0.19 3.87
C GLY A 176 13.73 -1.48 3.12
N THR A 177 14.15 -2.60 3.71
CA THR A 177 13.79 -3.95 3.25
C THR A 177 12.76 -4.53 4.19
N TRP A 178 11.58 -4.79 3.65
CA TRP A 178 10.40 -5.26 4.36
C TRP A 178 10.12 -6.70 3.97
N TYR A 179 10.37 -7.64 4.89
CA TYR A 179 10.04 -9.04 4.67
C TYR A 179 8.55 -9.26 4.93
N VAL A 180 7.74 -9.21 3.88
CA VAL A 180 6.28 -9.14 4.03
C VAL A 180 5.54 -9.77 2.86
N ARG A 181 4.36 -10.30 3.15
CA ARG A 181 3.30 -10.55 2.18
C ARG A 181 2.13 -9.61 2.45
N LEU A 182 1.80 -8.80 1.46
CA LEU A 182 0.69 -7.86 1.51
C LEU A 182 -0.53 -8.49 0.85
N ILE A 183 -1.65 -8.46 1.57
CA ILE A 183 -2.95 -8.89 1.07
C ILE A 183 -3.83 -7.65 0.95
N VAL A 184 -4.06 -7.18 -0.27
CA VAL A 184 -4.88 -6.01 -0.54
C VAL A 184 -6.29 -6.45 -0.91
N SER A 185 -7.26 -6.10 -0.07
CA SER A 185 -8.67 -6.50 -0.25
C SER A 185 -9.65 -5.33 -0.34
N ASN A 186 -9.12 -4.11 -0.35
CA ASN A 186 -9.87 -2.87 -0.46
C ASN A 186 -9.22 -1.86 -1.43
N ASP A 187 -9.83 -0.68 -1.55
CA ASP A 187 -9.33 0.39 -2.40
C ASP A 187 -8.12 1.06 -1.72
N VAL A 188 -6.92 0.60 -2.07
CA VAL A 188 -5.69 0.96 -1.36
C VAL A 188 -4.61 1.42 -2.34
N ALA A 189 -3.96 2.52 -1.99
CA ALA A 189 -2.68 2.91 -2.58
C ALA A 189 -1.54 2.45 -1.66
N VAL A 190 -0.59 1.70 -2.19
CA VAL A 190 0.64 1.32 -1.49
C VAL A 190 1.78 2.09 -2.14
N GLU A 191 2.40 2.97 -1.37
CA GLU A 191 3.31 4.00 -1.87
C GLU A 191 4.66 3.89 -1.17
N ALA A 192 5.74 3.92 -1.95
CA ALA A 192 7.11 4.07 -1.48
C ALA A 192 7.69 5.39 -1.98
N PRO A 193 7.55 6.49 -1.20
CA PRO A 193 8.00 7.82 -1.64
C PRO A 193 9.50 7.90 -1.96
N ALA A 194 10.32 7.07 -1.31
CA ALA A 194 11.76 6.97 -1.57
C ALA A 194 12.11 6.26 -2.90
N GLY A 195 11.13 5.59 -3.53
CA GLY A 195 11.25 4.90 -4.80
C GLY A 195 11.88 3.51 -4.73
N ALA A 196 11.81 2.79 -5.86
CA ALA A 196 12.09 1.35 -5.90
C ALA A 196 13.55 1.00 -5.54
N PHE A 197 14.48 1.93 -5.71
CA PHE A 197 15.88 1.71 -5.36
C PHE A 197 16.13 1.60 -3.85
N LEU A 198 15.25 2.19 -3.03
CA LEU A 198 15.43 2.29 -1.57
C LEU A 198 14.39 1.49 -0.80
N THR A 199 13.23 1.20 -1.39
CA THR A 199 12.16 0.46 -0.71
C THR A 199 11.95 -0.90 -1.36
N THR A 200 12.15 -1.96 -0.58
CA THR A 200 12.01 -3.35 -1.04
C THR A 200 10.93 -4.08 -0.25
N LEU A 201 10.01 -4.74 -0.95
CA LEU A 201 9.13 -5.78 -0.41
C LEU A 201 9.71 -7.15 -0.78
N ASP A 202 10.05 -7.96 0.22
CA ASP A 202 10.69 -9.26 0.07
C ASP A 202 9.80 -10.40 0.61
N GLY A 203 9.42 -11.33 -0.27
CA GLY A 203 8.64 -12.51 0.07
C GLY A 203 9.39 -13.59 0.85
N ALA A 204 10.68 -13.42 1.11
CA ALA A 204 11.55 -14.35 1.85
C ALA A 204 11.52 -15.79 1.28
N GLY A 205 11.40 -15.90 -0.05
CA GLY A 205 11.31 -17.18 -0.77
C GLY A 205 9.99 -17.92 -0.56
N SER A 206 8.91 -17.25 -0.16
CA SER A 206 7.64 -17.90 0.20
C SER A 206 6.41 -17.13 -0.26
N GLY A 207 5.59 -17.75 -1.10
CA GLY A 207 4.28 -17.22 -1.50
C GLY A 207 4.39 -15.96 -2.36
N THR A 208 3.25 -15.38 -2.70
CA THR A 208 3.18 -14.12 -3.45
C THR A 208 3.47 -12.93 -2.52
N VAL A 209 4.31 -11.98 -2.94
CA VAL A 209 4.64 -10.78 -2.14
C VAL A 209 3.43 -9.85 -2.01
N VAL A 210 2.72 -9.59 -3.10
CA VAL A 210 1.51 -8.74 -3.11
C VAL A 210 0.35 -9.48 -3.75
N THR A 211 -0.71 -9.72 -2.98
CA THR A 211 -1.94 -10.36 -3.48
C THR A 211 -3.08 -9.37 -3.46
N VAL A 212 -3.65 -9.10 -4.64
CA VAL A 212 -4.88 -8.32 -4.80
C VAL A 212 -6.05 -9.28 -4.92
N GLN A 213 -6.99 -9.19 -3.99
CA GLN A 213 -8.15 -10.10 -3.91
C GLN A 213 -9.37 -9.42 -3.30
N GLY A 214 -10.44 -10.19 -3.06
CA GLY A 214 -11.60 -9.75 -2.29
C GLY A 214 -12.84 -9.46 -3.15
N ALA A 215 -13.67 -8.50 -2.72
CA ALA A 215 -14.88 -8.17 -3.47
C ALA A 215 -14.53 -7.46 -4.78
N ARG A 216 -15.21 -7.82 -5.87
CA ARG A 216 -14.95 -7.29 -7.22
C ARG A 216 -14.99 -5.75 -7.28
N GLY A 217 -14.21 -5.19 -8.19
CA GLY A 217 -14.23 -3.76 -8.53
C GLY A 217 -13.37 -2.89 -7.64
N ARG A 218 -12.32 -3.44 -6.99
CA ARG A 218 -11.38 -2.62 -6.21
C ARG A 218 -10.41 -1.86 -7.09
N SER A 219 -9.99 -0.69 -6.63
CA SER A 219 -8.93 0.11 -7.24
C SER A 219 -7.69 0.05 -6.37
N VAL A 220 -6.63 -0.59 -6.85
CA VAL A 220 -5.37 -0.74 -6.14
C VAL A 220 -4.25 -0.05 -6.91
N ALA A 221 -3.40 0.68 -6.20
CA ALA A 221 -2.17 1.25 -6.74
C ALA A 221 -0.96 0.71 -5.96
N LEU A 222 0.11 0.39 -6.67
CA LEU A 222 1.41 0.07 -6.09
C LEU A 222 2.45 0.92 -6.82
N ARG A 223 3.31 1.62 -6.07
CA ARG A 223 4.28 2.54 -6.67
C ARG A 223 5.61 2.57 -5.97
N GLY A 224 6.68 2.51 -6.75
CA GLY A 224 8.03 2.77 -6.28
C GLY A 224 8.63 1.64 -5.43
N PHE A 225 8.28 0.38 -5.69
CA PHE A 225 8.83 -0.75 -4.93
C PHE A 225 9.78 -1.61 -5.76
N THR A 226 10.87 -2.08 -5.13
CA THR A 226 11.48 -3.35 -5.54
C THR A 226 10.71 -4.50 -4.89
N ILE A 227 10.24 -5.45 -5.69
CA ILE A 227 9.47 -6.62 -5.27
C ILE A 227 10.28 -7.86 -5.60
N THR A 228 10.69 -8.61 -4.57
CA THR A 228 11.62 -9.73 -4.71
C THR A 228 11.31 -10.87 -3.75
N GLY A 229 12.01 -12.00 -3.91
CA GLY A 229 11.89 -13.14 -3.02
C GLY A 229 10.51 -13.80 -3.02
N GLY A 230 9.65 -13.48 -3.99
CA GLY A 230 8.37 -14.13 -4.17
C GLY A 230 8.51 -15.58 -4.66
N ALA A 231 7.69 -16.49 -4.13
CA ALA A 231 7.64 -17.90 -4.49
C ALA A 231 6.19 -18.42 -4.47
N GLY A 232 5.30 -17.75 -5.21
CA GLY A 232 3.86 -18.02 -5.25
C GLY A 232 3.46 -19.08 -6.29
N GLU A 233 2.21 -19.52 -6.29
CA GLU A 233 1.67 -20.34 -7.39
C GLU A 233 1.41 -19.47 -8.63
N ASN A 234 0.69 -18.35 -8.43
CA ASN A 234 0.39 -17.35 -9.46
C ASN A 234 1.04 -16.04 -9.03
N GLY A 235 2.03 -15.55 -9.77
CA GLY A 235 2.69 -14.29 -9.46
C GLY A 235 3.60 -14.45 -8.25
N GLY A 236 4.91 -14.60 -8.46
CA GLY A 236 5.85 -14.64 -7.33
C GLY A 236 5.87 -13.29 -6.63
N GLY A 237 6.03 -12.22 -7.40
CA GLY A 237 5.97 -10.85 -6.89
C GLY A 237 4.53 -10.39 -6.63
N LEU A 238 3.67 -10.41 -7.64
CA LEU A 238 2.31 -9.90 -7.54
C LEU A 238 1.29 -10.81 -8.22
N SER A 239 0.16 -11.02 -7.56
CA SER A 239 -1.00 -11.74 -8.08
C SER A 239 -2.24 -10.86 -8.02
N CYS A 240 -3.00 -10.83 -9.11
CA CYS A 240 -4.32 -10.21 -9.16
C CYS A 240 -5.33 -11.19 -9.76
N ASP A 241 -6.36 -11.54 -8.98
CA ASP A 241 -7.45 -12.43 -9.40
C ASP A 241 -8.80 -11.70 -9.34
N GLY A 242 -9.57 -11.79 -10.41
CA GLY A 242 -10.92 -11.24 -10.51
C GLY A 242 -10.99 -9.83 -11.10
N ASP A 243 -12.17 -9.21 -11.00
CA ASP A 243 -12.47 -7.96 -11.72
C ASP A 243 -11.98 -6.71 -10.95
N HIS A 244 -10.67 -6.59 -10.73
CA HIS A 244 -10.05 -5.42 -10.07
C HIS A 244 -9.37 -4.47 -11.06
N ILE A 245 -9.15 -3.23 -10.66
CA ILE A 245 -8.32 -2.25 -11.36
C ILE A 245 -7.01 -2.16 -10.60
N LEU A 246 -5.90 -2.44 -11.29
CA LEU A 246 -4.55 -2.40 -10.72
C LEU A 246 -3.68 -1.43 -11.52
N SER A 247 -3.09 -0.47 -10.84
CA SER A 247 -2.13 0.48 -11.40
C SER A 247 -0.76 0.26 -10.76
N LEU A 248 0.23 -0.09 -11.57
CA LEU A 248 1.62 -0.29 -11.16
C LEU A 248 2.47 0.81 -11.80
N ASP A 249 3.33 1.46 -11.04
CA ASP A 249 4.13 2.59 -11.53
C ASP A 249 5.50 2.67 -10.84
N ASP A 250 6.56 2.69 -11.65
CA ASP A 250 7.95 2.77 -11.16
C ASP A 250 8.35 1.58 -10.25
N ASP A 251 7.78 0.40 -10.51
CA ASP A 251 8.05 -0.82 -9.77
C ASP A 251 9.09 -1.72 -10.46
N VAL A 252 9.91 -2.38 -9.64
CA VAL A 252 10.95 -3.33 -10.07
C VAL A 252 10.63 -4.72 -9.53
N PHE A 253 10.30 -5.66 -10.40
CA PHE A 253 10.11 -7.06 -10.05
C PHE A 253 11.36 -7.86 -10.38
N VAL A 254 12.07 -8.33 -9.35
CA VAL A 254 13.37 -9.00 -9.52
C VAL A 254 13.46 -10.30 -8.76
N GLY A 255 13.96 -11.37 -9.40
CA GLY A 255 14.30 -12.61 -8.71
C GLY A 255 13.11 -13.36 -8.12
N ASN A 256 11.91 -13.18 -8.66
CA ASN A 256 10.71 -13.86 -8.19
C ASN A 256 10.50 -15.19 -8.93
N THR A 257 9.87 -16.15 -8.26
CA THR A 257 9.59 -17.48 -8.79
C THR A 257 8.10 -17.81 -8.67
N ALA A 258 7.50 -18.44 -9.69
CA ALA A 258 6.13 -18.95 -9.59
C ALA A 258 5.85 -20.13 -10.52
N GLU A 259 4.65 -20.72 -10.46
CA GLU A 259 4.19 -21.61 -11.53
C GLU A 259 3.75 -20.79 -12.75
N ARG A 260 2.99 -19.71 -12.52
CA ARG A 260 2.52 -18.79 -13.57
C ARG A 260 2.95 -17.37 -13.26
N GLY A 261 3.69 -16.74 -14.16
CA GLY A 261 4.10 -15.34 -13.99
C GLY A 261 5.12 -15.21 -12.86
N GLY A 262 6.41 -15.38 -13.16
CA GLY A 262 7.45 -15.42 -12.13
C GLY A 262 7.42 -14.17 -11.25
N ALA A 263 7.26 -13.01 -11.88
CA ALA A 263 6.96 -11.75 -11.19
C ALA A 263 5.47 -11.50 -11.04
N LEU A 264 4.71 -11.54 -12.13
CA LEU A 264 3.35 -10.99 -12.18
C LEU A 264 2.37 -12.00 -12.76
N ALA A 265 1.26 -12.25 -12.07
CA ALA A 265 0.12 -12.99 -12.60
C ALA A 265 -1.14 -12.12 -12.58
N ASN A 266 -1.78 -11.99 -13.75
CA ASN A 266 -3.08 -11.36 -13.88
C ASN A 266 -4.13 -12.38 -14.36
N ASP A 267 -5.11 -12.69 -13.53
CA ASP A 267 -6.24 -13.56 -13.83
C ASP A 267 -7.56 -12.77 -13.77
N GLY A 268 -7.78 -11.90 -14.76
CA GLY A 268 -9.05 -11.20 -14.93
C GLY A 268 -9.07 -9.73 -14.49
N CYS A 269 -7.99 -9.20 -13.91
CA CYS A 269 -7.93 -7.79 -13.56
C CYS A 269 -7.70 -6.91 -14.81
N THR A 270 -8.07 -5.64 -14.69
CA THR A 270 -7.62 -4.56 -15.58
C THR A 270 -6.36 -3.96 -14.99
N LEU A 271 -5.21 -4.28 -15.58
CA LEU A 271 -3.88 -3.93 -15.10
C LEU A 271 -3.21 -2.93 -16.04
N TYR A 272 -2.70 -1.85 -15.46
CA TYR A 272 -1.86 -0.88 -16.16
C TYR A 272 -0.50 -0.81 -15.47
N GLN A 273 0.57 -1.15 -16.20
CA GLN A 273 1.94 -1.03 -15.74
C GLN A 273 2.61 0.13 -16.48
N PHE A 274 3.20 1.04 -15.72
CA PHE A 274 4.01 2.13 -16.22
C PHE A 274 5.42 2.05 -15.64
N ARG A 275 6.44 2.35 -16.45
CA ARG A 275 7.84 2.50 -16.01
C ARG A 275 8.34 1.29 -15.20
N GLY A 276 7.94 0.09 -15.58
CA GLY A 276 8.26 -1.14 -14.86
C GLY A 276 9.58 -1.79 -15.31
N SER A 277 10.21 -2.55 -14.42
CA SER A 277 11.31 -3.45 -14.75
C SER A 277 11.04 -4.85 -14.22
N PHE A 278 11.14 -5.86 -15.08
CA PHE A 278 10.97 -7.27 -14.74
C PHE A 278 12.25 -8.01 -15.08
N SER A 279 13.04 -8.39 -14.07
CA SER A 279 14.33 -9.02 -14.29
C SER A 279 14.59 -10.28 -13.49
N SER A 280 15.28 -11.26 -14.10
CA SER A 280 15.71 -12.49 -13.40
C SER A 280 14.55 -13.26 -12.73
N ASN A 281 13.34 -13.16 -13.25
CA ASN A 281 12.19 -13.89 -12.72
C ASN A 281 12.08 -15.26 -13.40
N THR A 282 11.57 -16.25 -12.68
CA THR A 282 11.46 -17.62 -13.18
C THR A 282 10.05 -18.17 -13.01
N ALA A 283 9.53 -18.89 -14.01
CA ALA A 283 8.25 -19.57 -13.87
C ALA A 283 8.14 -20.84 -14.71
N THR A 284 7.04 -21.58 -14.57
CA THR A 284 6.68 -22.62 -15.54
C THR A 284 6.23 -21.98 -16.85
N VAL A 285 5.33 -21.00 -16.76
CA VAL A 285 4.76 -20.26 -17.90
C VAL A 285 4.80 -18.76 -17.60
N GLY A 286 5.30 -17.96 -18.54
CA GLY A 286 5.45 -16.52 -18.33
C GLY A 286 6.56 -16.21 -17.33
N GLY A 287 7.82 -16.30 -17.75
CA GLY A 287 8.97 -16.18 -16.84
C GLY A 287 8.94 -14.88 -16.04
N ALA A 288 8.52 -13.77 -16.66
CA ALA A 288 8.16 -12.55 -15.94
C ALA A 288 6.66 -12.47 -15.64
N ALA A 289 5.84 -12.46 -16.68
CA ALA A 289 4.42 -12.12 -16.57
C ALA A 289 3.53 -13.19 -17.21
N TRP A 290 2.45 -13.53 -16.52
CA TRP A 290 1.37 -14.36 -17.03
C TRP A 290 0.04 -13.61 -17.03
N VAL A 291 -0.69 -13.69 -18.14
CA VAL A 291 -2.01 -13.08 -18.33
C VAL A 291 -3.02 -14.16 -18.68
N GLY A 292 -3.85 -14.56 -17.73
CA GLY A 292 -4.90 -15.57 -17.88
C GLY A 292 -6.24 -15.02 -18.39
N GLY A 293 -6.45 -13.71 -18.23
CA GLY A 293 -7.67 -13.02 -18.63
C GLY A 293 -7.64 -11.55 -18.27
N GLY A 294 -8.69 -10.82 -18.68
CA GLY A 294 -8.80 -9.39 -18.44
C GLY A 294 -8.01 -8.57 -19.45
N TYR A 295 -7.57 -7.39 -19.00
CA TYR A 295 -6.84 -6.41 -19.82
C TYR A 295 -5.53 -6.08 -19.12
N THR A 296 -4.41 -6.16 -19.84
CA THR A 296 -3.09 -5.79 -19.31
C THR A 296 -2.39 -4.88 -20.28
N GLU A 297 -1.90 -3.74 -19.80
CA GLU A 297 -1.07 -2.83 -20.57
C GLU A 297 0.30 -2.68 -19.93
N PHE A 298 1.36 -2.91 -20.71
CA PHE A 298 2.74 -2.62 -20.33
C PHE A 298 3.22 -1.40 -21.09
N ASN A 299 3.53 -0.33 -20.38
CA ASN A 299 3.96 0.94 -20.95
C ASN A 299 5.34 1.35 -20.40
N ASN A 300 6.29 1.64 -21.29
CA ASN A 300 7.66 2.01 -20.91
C ASN A 300 8.27 0.98 -19.94
N THR A 301 8.23 -0.29 -20.34
CA THR A 301 8.55 -1.43 -19.46
C THR A 301 9.68 -2.27 -20.05
N THR A 302 10.57 -2.76 -19.19
CA THR A 302 11.67 -3.67 -19.57
C THR A 302 11.45 -5.07 -18.99
N PHE A 303 11.68 -6.10 -19.81
CA PHE A 303 11.70 -7.51 -19.44
C PHE A 303 13.07 -8.10 -19.79
N GLU A 304 13.91 -8.34 -18.78
CA GLU A 304 15.30 -8.77 -18.98
C GLU A 304 15.61 -10.08 -18.22
N ASP A 305 16.32 -11.01 -18.86
CA ASP A 305 16.84 -12.22 -18.19
C ASP A 305 15.78 -13.06 -17.46
N ASN A 306 14.53 -13.10 -17.94
CA ASN A 306 13.49 -13.93 -17.34
C ASN A 306 13.45 -15.32 -17.99
N GLU A 307 13.14 -16.35 -17.21
CA GLU A 307 13.16 -17.75 -17.64
C GLU A 307 11.83 -18.45 -17.41
N ALA A 308 11.28 -19.09 -18.44
CA ALA A 308 10.15 -20.00 -18.30
C ALA A 308 10.57 -21.44 -18.63
N THR A 309 10.10 -22.42 -17.85
CA THR A 309 10.44 -23.83 -18.11
C THR A 309 9.58 -24.48 -19.20
N GLU A 310 8.49 -23.84 -19.63
CA GLU A 310 7.65 -24.31 -20.73
C GLU A 310 7.52 -23.27 -21.84
N GLU A 311 6.93 -22.10 -21.55
CA GLU A 311 6.65 -21.10 -22.60
C GLU A 311 6.58 -19.65 -22.11
N GLY A 312 6.89 -18.72 -23.01
CA GLY A 312 6.83 -17.28 -22.79
C GLY A 312 7.88 -16.81 -21.79
N GLY A 313 9.14 -16.71 -22.21
CA GLY A 313 10.24 -16.39 -21.29
C GLY A 313 10.05 -15.04 -20.58
N ALA A 314 9.53 -14.04 -21.29
CA ALA A 314 9.06 -12.80 -20.66
C ALA A 314 7.57 -12.88 -20.36
N ILE A 315 6.73 -12.92 -21.40
CA ILE A 315 5.28 -12.75 -21.29
C ILE A 315 4.59 -13.99 -21.85
N ALA A 316 3.68 -14.57 -21.07
CA ALA A 316 2.75 -15.58 -21.55
C ALA A 316 1.31 -15.09 -21.37
N ALA A 317 0.51 -15.10 -22.43
CA ALA A 317 -0.93 -14.91 -22.34
C ALA A 317 -1.62 -16.23 -22.67
N ASP A 318 -2.22 -16.86 -21.67
CA ASP A 318 -2.97 -18.11 -21.82
C ASP A 318 -4.41 -17.89 -21.42
N ALA A 319 -5.21 -17.50 -22.41
CA ALA A 319 -6.59 -17.15 -22.19
C ALA A 319 -7.48 -18.40 -22.15
N GLY A 320 -8.29 -18.50 -21.10
CA GLY A 320 -9.47 -19.35 -21.09
C GLY A 320 -10.56 -18.88 -22.08
N ALA A 321 -11.82 -19.26 -21.87
CA ALA A 321 -12.91 -18.82 -22.75
C ALA A 321 -13.18 -17.30 -22.73
N SER A 322 -12.67 -16.60 -21.71
CA SER A 322 -12.88 -15.18 -21.46
C SER A 322 -12.10 -14.25 -22.39
N GLY A 323 -11.03 -14.77 -23.02
CA GLY A 323 -10.06 -13.96 -23.75
C GLY A 323 -9.11 -13.20 -22.82
N ALA A 324 -7.91 -12.91 -23.32
CA ALA A 324 -6.93 -12.05 -22.66
C ALA A 324 -6.47 -11.01 -23.68
N PHE A 325 -6.38 -9.75 -23.27
CA PHE A 325 -5.83 -8.68 -24.09
C PHE A 325 -4.56 -8.15 -23.45
N VAL A 326 -3.47 -8.09 -24.23
CA VAL A 326 -2.19 -7.52 -23.81
C VAL A 326 -1.78 -6.39 -24.74
N GLY A 327 -1.80 -5.15 -24.24
CA GLY A 327 -1.23 -3.99 -24.90
C GLY A 327 0.22 -3.79 -24.46
N VAL A 328 1.11 -3.51 -25.40
CA VAL A 328 2.52 -3.24 -25.11
C VAL A 328 2.95 -1.99 -25.86
N HIS A 329 3.43 -0.99 -25.12
CA HIS A 329 3.77 0.33 -25.64
C HIS A 329 5.15 0.73 -25.13
N THR A 330 6.09 1.05 -26.02
CA THR A 330 7.48 1.41 -25.62
C THR A 330 8.09 0.33 -24.71
N VAL A 331 8.62 -0.75 -25.29
CA VAL A 331 9.01 -1.95 -24.53
C VAL A 331 10.39 -2.46 -24.92
N LEU A 332 11.17 -2.90 -23.94
CA LEU A 332 12.39 -3.68 -24.19
C LEU A 332 12.19 -5.10 -23.66
N ILE A 333 12.27 -6.11 -24.52
CA ILE A 333 12.20 -7.53 -24.12
C ILE A 333 13.51 -8.19 -24.53
N GLU A 334 14.40 -8.41 -23.57
CA GLU A 334 15.78 -8.82 -23.84
C GLU A 334 16.22 -10.04 -23.03
N ALA A 335 16.98 -10.94 -23.67
CA ALA A 335 17.66 -12.05 -23.00
C ALA A 335 16.74 -13.03 -22.24
N ASN A 336 15.46 -13.08 -22.57
CA ASN A 336 14.53 -14.01 -21.94
C ASN A 336 14.61 -15.40 -22.59
N THR A 337 14.33 -16.45 -21.82
CA THR A 337 14.50 -17.83 -22.26
C THR A 337 13.28 -18.69 -21.94
N ALA A 338 12.81 -19.47 -22.92
CA ALA A 338 11.78 -20.48 -22.73
C ALA A 338 11.81 -21.56 -23.81
N PRO A 339 11.43 -22.83 -23.54
CA PRO A 339 11.36 -23.84 -24.60
C PRO A 339 10.47 -23.48 -25.79
N ALA A 340 9.35 -22.77 -25.57
CA ALA A 340 8.51 -22.21 -26.62
C ALA A 340 8.25 -20.70 -26.42
N GLY A 341 8.51 -19.88 -27.44
CA GLY A 341 8.33 -18.42 -27.33
C GLY A 341 9.30 -17.80 -26.34
N GLY A 342 10.57 -17.70 -26.73
CA GLY A 342 11.65 -17.22 -25.86
C GLY A 342 11.37 -15.87 -25.19
N ALA A 343 10.64 -15.00 -25.87
CA ALA A 343 10.08 -13.77 -25.29
C ALA A 343 8.59 -13.94 -24.97
N ILE A 344 7.79 -14.28 -25.98
CA ILE A 344 6.33 -14.15 -25.92
C ILE A 344 5.67 -15.46 -26.32
N ALA A 345 4.71 -15.91 -25.52
CA ALA A 345 3.84 -17.03 -25.87
C ALA A 345 2.37 -16.66 -25.73
N LEU A 346 1.58 -16.91 -26.77
CA LEU A 346 0.13 -16.78 -26.74
C LEU A 346 -0.57 -18.13 -26.94
N ARG A 347 -1.56 -18.39 -26.09
CA ARG A 347 -2.42 -19.57 -26.11
C ARG A 347 -3.88 -19.17 -25.93
N GLY A 348 -4.77 -19.87 -26.62
CA GLY A 348 -6.20 -19.59 -26.59
C GLY A 348 -6.58 -18.28 -27.29
N PRO A 349 -7.79 -17.74 -27.03
CA PRO A 349 -8.24 -16.47 -27.58
C PRO A 349 -7.53 -15.26 -26.92
N ALA A 350 -6.20 -15.26 -26.96
CA ALA A 350 -5.37 -14.17 -26.51
C ALA A 350 -5.06 -13.22 -27.68
N GLU A 351 -5.21 -11.93 -27.45
CA GLU A 351 -4.83 -10.87 -28.38
C GLU A 351 -3.70 -10.04 -27.77
N MET A 352 -2.65 -9.80 -28.55
CA MET A 352 -1.57 -8.91 -28.17
C MET A 352 -1.34 -7.84 -29.23
N GLN A 353 -1.20 -6.60 -28.79
CA GLN A 353 -0.86 -5.47 -29.65
C GLN A 353 0.44 -4.85 -29.14
N ILE A 354 1.45 -4.79 -30.01
CA ILE A 354 2.75 -4.20 -29.69
C ILE A 354 2.96 -2.94 -30.54
N PHE A 355 2.96 -1.80 -29.87
CA PHE A 355 3.25 -0.50 -30.43
C PHE A 355 4.71 -0.14 -30.14
N GLY A 356 5.56 -0.38 -31.13
CA GLY A 356 6.97 -0.04 -31.10
C GLY A 356 7.21 1.45 -31.34
N ASP A 357 8.25 1.99 -30.72
CA ASP A 357 8.89 3.24 -31.12
C ASP A 357 10.40 3.02 -31.32
N ALA A 358 11.18 4.09 -31.48
CA ALA A 358 12.63 3.99 -31.71
C ALA A 358 13.42 3.40 -30.53
N THR A 359 12.80 3.21 -29.38
CA THR A 359 13.37 2.61 -28.16
C THR A 359 12.79 1.24 -27.85
N SER A 360 11.76 0.81 -28.57
CA SER A 360 11.21 -0.53 -28.41
C SER A 360 12.06 -1.59 -29.12
N GLY A 361 12.14 -2.79 -28.54
CA GLY A 361 12.63 -3.94 -29.27
C GLY A 361 12.62 -5.27 -28.51
N VAL A 362 12.78 -6.35 -29.26
CA VAL A 362 12.79 -7.73 -28.76
C VAL A 362 14.08 -8.40 -29.22
N PHE A 363 15.03 -8.57 -28.30
CA PHE A 363 16.41 -8.94 -28.64
C PHE A 363 16.94 -10.10 -27.80
N ARG A 364 17.85 -10.90 -28.38
CA ARG A 364 18.61 -11.93 -27.64
C ARG A 364 17.74 -12.94 -26.88
N ASN A 365 16.48 -13.08 -27.22
CA ASN A 365 15.61 -14.05 -26.56
C ASN A 365 15.88 -15.43 -27.15
N THR A 366 15.80 -16.45 -26.31
CA THR A 366 16.21 -17.81 -26.65
C THR A 366 15.08 -18.80 -26.48
N SER A 367 14.83 -19.64 -27.49
CA SER A 367 13.92 -20.76 -27.39
C SER A 367 14.47 -22.06 -27.96
N VAL A 368 13.82 -23.18 -27.63
CA VAL A 368 14.14 -24.50 -28.20
C VAL A 368 13.30 -24.74 -29.46
N THR A 369 12.04 -24.33 -29.43
CA THR A 369 11.05 -24.48 -30.49
C THR A 369 10.15 -23.25 -30.55
N GLY A 370 9.49 -22.97 -31.68
CA GLY A 370 8.42 -21.98 -31.71
C GLY A 370 8.86 -20.51 -31.80
N GLY A 371 10.12 -20.23 -32.17
CA GLY A 371 10.64 -18.87 -32.32
C GLY A 371 10.66 -18.08 -31.01
N VAL A 372 11.02 -16.80 -31.08
CA VAL A 372 10.98 -15.90 -29.92
C VAL A 372 9.56 -15.46 -29.58
N ILE A 373 8.67 -15.42 -30.57
CA ILE A 373 7.22 -15.27 -30.39
C ILE A 373 6.52 -16.52 -30.92
N THR A 374 5.72 -17.15 -30.07
CA THR A 374 4.87 -18.30 -30.42
C THR A 374 3.39 -17.99 -30.19
N THR A 375 2.52 -18.47 -31.08
CA THR A 375 1.07 -18.29 -31.01
C THR A 375 0.34 -19.58 -31.39
N ASP A 376 -0.87 -19.80 -30.86
CA ASP A 376 -1.76 -20.89 -31.30
C ASP A 376 -2.82 -20.41 -32.29
N ALA A 377 -3.67 -21.35 -32.76
CA ALA A 377 -4.63 -21.07 -33.82
C ALA A 377 -5.77 -20.10 -33.43
N ARG A 378 -5.89 -19.74 -32.16
CA ARG A 378 -6.95 -18.86 -31.63
C ARG A 378 -6.40 -17.51 -31.20
N SER A 379 -5.08 -17.31 -31.22
CA SER A 379 -4.43 -16.08 -30.80
C SER A 379 -4.12 -15.15 -31.98
N LEU A 380 -3.99 -13.86 -31.70
CA LEU A 380 -3.59 -12.82 -32.65
C LEU A 380 -2.47 -11.97 -32.06
N VAL A 381 -1.44 -11.67 -32.86
CA VAL A 381 -0.46 -10.63 -32.54
C VAL A 381 -0.38 -9.62 -33.64
N GLU A 382 -0.49 -8.35 -33.27
CA GLU A 382 -0.23 -7.19 -34.14
C GLU A 382 1.01 -6.45 -33.65
N PHE A 383 1.91 -6.12 -34.57
CA PHE A 383 3.10 -5.33 -34.31
C PHE A 383 3.11 -4.10 -35.20
N ILE A 384 3.41 -2.95 -34.62
CA ILE A 384 3.59 -1.69 -35.32
C ILE A 384 4.99 -1.17 -35.00
N THR A 385 5.82 -1.01 -36.03
CA THR A 385 7.18 -0.44 -35.93
C THR A 385 8.07 -1.08 -34.86
N LEU A 386 8.02 -2.42 -34.72
CA LEU A 386 8.80 -3.16 -33.73
C LEU A 386 10.17 -3.58 -34.29
N ASP A 387 11.22 -3.38 -33.51
CA ASP A 387 12.55 -3.94 -33.79
C ASP A 387 12.67 -5.35 -33.19
N LEU A 388 12.94 -6.34 -34.02
CA LEU A 388 13.13 -7.74 -33.63
C LEU A 388 14.60 -8.17 -33.67
N GLY A 389 15.52 -7.22 -33.93
CA GLY A 389 16.95 -7.47 -33.97
C GLY A 389 17.46 -7.85 -35.36
N ILE A 390 18.76 -7.62 -35.53
CA ILE A 390 19.43 -7.83 -36.81
C ILE A 390 19.90 -9.29 -36.91
N THR A 391 19.45 -9.99 -37.96
CA THR A 391 19.82 -11.39 -38.21
C THR A 391 21.33 -11.62 -38.21
N GLY A 392 21.80 -12.58 -37.41
CA GLY A 392 23.20 -12.96 -37.30
C GLY A 392 24.10 -11.98 -36.53
N SER A 393 23.51 -11.02 -35.81
CA SER A 393 24.20 -10.16 -34.86
C SER A 393 24.08 -10.69 -33.42
N GLU A 394 24.83 -10.12 -32.47
CA GLU A 394 24.64 -10.41 -31.03
C GLU A 394 23.31 -9.89 -30.47
N ARG A 395 22.51 -9.14 -31.25
CA ARG A 395 21.17 -8.70 -30.86
C ARG A 395 20.06 -9.61 -31.36
N ASP A 396 20.40 -10.60 -32.18
CA ASP A 396 19.43 -11.49 -32.82
C ASP A 396 18.79 -12.46 -31.83
N ASN A 397 17.58 -12.86 -32.15
CA ASN A 397 16.80 -13.87 -31.48
C ASN A 397 17.20 -15.27 -31.96
N SER A 398 17.07 -16.31 -31.11
CA SER A 398 17.46 -17.68 -31.50
C SER A 398 16.41 -18.71 -31.08
N PRO A 399 15.95 -19.63 -31.97
CA PRO A 399 16.50 -19.90 -33.30
C PRO A 399 15.99 -18.99 -34.44
N ILE A 400 14.81 -18.35 -34.35
CA ILE A 400 14.17 -17.43 -35.34
C ILE A 400 13.14 -16.52 -34.60
N ASP A 401 12.77 -15.34 -35.11
CA ASP A 401 11.89 -14.35 -34.43
C ASP A 401 10.47 -14.83 -34.15
N VAL A 402 9.74 -15.32 -35.15
CA VAL A 402 8.34 -15.72 -34.99
C VAL A 402 8.11 -17.11 -35.57
N SER A 403 7.45 -17.98 -34.80
CA SER A 403 6.96 -19.26 -35.31
C SER A 403 5.44 -19.33 -35.14
N THR A 404 4.74 -19.11 -36.25
CA THR A 404 3.33 -19.50 -36.40
C THR A 404 3.33 -20.92 -36.95
N ILE A 405 2.74 -21.89 -36.26
CA ILE A 405 2.82 -23.30 -36.70
C ILE A 405 2.18 -23.46 -38.09
N PRO A 406 2.83 -24.00 -39.16
CA PRO A 406 4.24 -24.29 -39.39
C PRO A 406 4.90 -23.31 -40.38
N GLY A 407 5.96 -22.66 -39.92
CA GLY A 407 6.83 -21.80 -40.72
C GLY A 407 7.59 -20.88 -39.79
N ASP A 408 8.91 -21.00 -39.77
CA ASP A 408 9.75 -20.09 -38.99
C ASP A 408 10.05 -18.85 -39.85
N TYR A 409 9.75 -17.66 -39.33
CA TYR A 409 9.93 -16.38 -40.01
C TYR A 409 11.05 -15.57 -39.37
N ALA A 410 12.13 -15.35 -40.10
CA ALA A 410 13.12 -14.34 -39.77
C ALA A 410 12.61 -12.98 -40.26
N ILE A 411 12.49 -12.00 -39.38
CA ILE A 411 11.88 -10.69 -39.64
C ILE A 411 12.95 -9.62 -39.43
N GLU A 412 13.10 -8.71 -40.40
CA GLU A 412 14.06 -7.59 -40.32
C GLU A 412 13.56 -6.47 -39.38
N ASP A 413 14.44 -5.55 -38.96
CA ASP A 413 14.12 -4.45 -38.04
C ASP A 413 12.96 -3.54 -38.52
N GLY A 414 12.12 -3.08 -37.58
CA GLY A 414 11.15 -2.00 -37.80
C GLY A 414 9.90 -2.41 -38.59
N VAL A 415 9.48 -3.67 -38.47
CA VAL A 415 8.39 -4.24 -39.27
C VAL A 415 7.02 -3.92 -38.67
N THR A 416 6.04 -3.72 -39.55
CA THR A 416 4.62 -3.69 -39.20
C THR A 416 3.95 -4.90 -39.81
N GLY A 417 3.17 -5.62 -39.02
CA GLY A 417 2.51 -6.83 -39.50
C GLY A 417 1.65 -7.47 -38.44
N TRP A 418 0.95 -8.52 -38.85
CA TRP A 418 0.11 -9.31 -37.97
C TRP A 418 0.34 -10.79 -38.23
N CYS A 419 0.32 -11.57 -37.16
CA CYS A 419 0.54 -13.00 -37.18
C CYS A 419 -0.64 -13.71 -36.53
N ASN A 420 -1.13 -14.76 -37.19
CA ASN A 420 -2.17 -15.61 -36.66
C ASN A 420 -1.89 -17.09 -37.00
N ALA A 421 -2.89 -17.93 -36.78
CA ALA A 421 -2.92 -19.35 -37.11
C ALA A 421 -2.53 -19.72 -38.56
N GLU A 422 -2.77 -18.81 -39.50
CA GLU A 422 -2.64 -19.06 -40.95
C GLU A 422 -1.30 -18.55 -41.51
N GLY A 423 -0.53 -17.82 -40.69
CA GLY A 423 0.78 -17.27 -41.02
C GLY A 423 0.92 -15.81 -40.59
N CYS A 424 2.03 -15.20 -40.99
CA CYS A 424 2.28 -13.77 -40.79
C CYS A 424 2.11 -12.99 -42.09
N VAL A 425 1.55 -11.78 -41.97
CA VAL A 425 1.44 -10.79 -43.05
C VAL A 425 2.15 -9.52 -42.62
N PHE A 426 3.12 -9.09 -43.43
CA PHE A 426 3.93 -7.89 -43.19
C PHE A 426 3.63 -6.82 -44.24
N LEU A 427 3.68 -5.54 -43.83
CA LEU A 427 3.33 -4.37 -44.64
C LEU A 427 4.53 -3.62 -45.22
#